data_AF-A0AA42AYB8-F1
#
_entry.id   AF-A0AA42AYB8-F1
#
_cell.length_a   1.000
_cell.length_b   1.000
_cell.length_c   1.000
_cell.angle_alpha   90.00
_cell.angle_beta   90.00
_cell.angle_gamma   90.00
#
_symmetry.space_group_name_H-M   'P 1'
#
loop_
_entity.id
_entity.type
_entity.pdbx_description
1 polymer ?
#
loop_
_entity_poly.entity_id
_entity_poly.type
_entity_poly.pdbx_seq_one_letter_code
_entity_poly.pdbx_strand_id
1 'polypeptide(L)' 'MSSTAFIEPLPVIDFVTQLLNRDALARPLSDADRVKIKKALRGVKVEVTHRGSMRRKYRIFGLTSQETRELT' A
#
# COMPACT_ATOMS: atom_id res chain seq x y z
N MET A 1 1.10 24.53 13.97
CA MET A 1 -0.08 24.10 13.21
C MET A 1 0.27 22.82 12.46
N SER A 2 -0.23 21.66 12.88
CA SER A 2 -0.04 20.39 12.15
C SER A 2 -1.29 20.12 11.32
N SER A 3 -1.21 20.30 10.01
CA SER A 3 -2.30 19.95 9.08
C SER A 3 -2.23 18.45 8.82
N THR A 4 -2.94 17.66 9.63
CA THR A 4 -3.06 16.22 9.40
C THR A 4 -4.11 15.99 8.31
N ALA A 5 -3.66 15.73 7.08
CA ALA A 5 -4.55 15.38 5.99
C ALA A 5 -5.26 14.05 6.33
N PHE A 6 -6.59 14.09 6.39
CA PHE A 6 -7.41 12.89 6.52
C PHE A 6 -7.43 12.19 5.16
N ILE A 7 -6.85 11.00 5.10
CA ILE A 7 -6.95 10.13 3.93
C ILE A 7 -8.29 9.41 4.08
N GLU A 8 -9.19 9.60 3.12
CA GLU A 8 -10.42 8.82 3.01
C GLU A 8 -10.08 7.31 3.09
N PRO A 9 -10.91 6.48 3.76
CA PRO A 9 -10.67 5.03 3.78
C PRO A 9 -10.74 4.46 2.36
N LEU A 10 -9.57 4.36 1.73
CA LEU A 10 -9.37 3.90 0.36
C LEU A 10 -8.60 2.57 0.39
N PRO A 11 -8.97 1.57 -0.45
CA PRO A 11 -8.16 0.37 -0.62
C PRO A 11 -6.73 0.73 -1.03
N VAL A 12 -5.75 0.06 -0.42
CA VAL A 12 -4.32 0.34 -0.69
C VAL A 12 -3.98 0.13 -2.17
N ILE A 13 -4.69 -0.79 -2.84
CA ILE A 13 -4.52 -1.04 -4.28
C ILE A 13 -4.94 0.21 -5.07
N ASP A 14 -6.11 0.76 -4.80
CA ASP A 14 -6.63 1.95 -5.48
C ASP A 14 -5.77 3.20 -5.19
N PHE A 15 -5.25 3.32 -3.97
CA PHE A 15 -4.29 4.36 -3.64
C PHE A 15 -3.02 4.26 -4.51
N VAL A 16 -2.51 3.04 -4.73
CA VAL A 16 -1.32 2.82 -5.55
C VAL A 16 -1.59 3.09 -7.03
N THR A 17 -2.77 2.73 -7.55
CA THR A 17 -3.13 3.02 -8.94
C THR A 17 -3.26 4.53 -9.18
N GLN A 18 -3.86 5.27 -8.24
CA GLN A 18 -3.91 6.73 -8.26
C GLN A 18 -2.51 7.35 -8.13
N LEU A 19 -1.65 6.84 -7.25
CA LEU A 19 -0.29 7.33 -7.04
C LEU A 19 0.59 7.16 -8.31
N LEU A 20 0.42 6.04 -9.02
CA LEU A 20 1.21 5.72 -10.20
C LEU A 20 0.55 6.18 -11.52
N ASN A 21 -0.69 6.70 -11.47
CA ASN A 21 -1.52 7.02 -12.64
C ASN A 21 -1.60 5.86 -13.65
N ARG A 22 -1.59 4.61 -13.18
CA ARG A 22 -1.64 3.40 -14.01
C ARG A 22 -2.17 2.21 -13.23
N ASP A 23 -2.65 1.20 -13.95
CA ASP A 23 -3.08 -0.05 -13.32
C ASP A 23 -1.87 -0.84 -12.78
N ALA A 24 -1.82 -0.98 -11.45
CA ALA A 24 -0.76 -1.66 -10.73
C ALA A 24 -0.91 -3.20 -10.76
N LEU A 25 -2.08 -3.71 -11.14
CA LEU A 25 -2.34 -5.14 -11.26
C LEU A 25 -1.98 -5.68 -12.66
N ALA A 26 -2.02 -4.81 -13.67
CA ALA A 26 -1.76 -5.19 -15.06
C ALA A 26 -0.28 -5.50 -15.36
N ARG A 27 0.67 -4.96 -14.57
CA ARG A 27 2.11 -5.11 -14.82
C ARG A 27 2.90 -5.14 -13.51
N PRO A 28 4.00 -5.93 -13.43
CA PRO A 28 4.91 -5.88 -12.29
C PRO A 28 5.40 -4.46 -11.98
N LEU A 29 5.62 -4.20 -10.69
CA LEU A 29 6.14 -2.91 -10.21
C LEU A 29 7.64 -2.81 -10.56
N SER A 30 8.03 -1.70 -11.20
CA SER A 30 9.45 -1.38 -11.37
C SER A 30 10.06 -0.95 -10.03
N ASP A 31 11.39 -0.96 -9.92
CA ASP A 31 12.05 -0.49 -8.70
C ASP A 31 11.76 0.98 -8.39
N ALA A 32 11.59 1.82 -9.43
CA ALA A 32 11.19 3.21 -9.27
C ALA A 32 9.78 3.34 -8.66
N ASP A 33 8.84 2.48 -9.08
CA ASP A 33 7.49 2.46 -8.51
C ASP A 33 7.51 1.97 -7.07
N ARG A 34 8.30 0.93 -6.77
CA ARG A 34 8.46 0.40 -5.42
C ARG A 34 8.98 1.47 -4.45
N VAL A 35 9.95 2.27 -4.86
CA VAL A 35 10.47 3.38 -4.04
C VAL A 35 9.40 4.45 -3.81
N LYS A 36 8.64 4.83 -4.84
CA LYS A 36 7.52 5.78 -4.72
C LYS A 36 6.45 5.28 -3.76
N ILE A 37 5.99 4.04 -3.94
CA ILE A 37 4.98 3.40 -3.09
C ILE A 37 5.48 3.29 -1.64
N LYS A 38 6.71 2.81 -1.44
CA LYS A 38 7.31 2.67 -0.11
C LYS A 38 7.38 4.02 0.61
N LYS A 39 7.71 5.10 -0.10
CA LYS A 39 7.74 6.46 0.48
C LYS A 39 6.35 6.94 0.86
N ALA A 40 5.34 6.71 0.01
CA ALA A 40 3.97 7.16 0.23
C ALA A 40 3.27 6.41 1.38
N LEU A 41 3.52 5.11 1.52
CA LEU A 41 2.84 4.26 2.51
C LEU A 41 3.55 4.18 3.86
N ARG A 42 4.78 4.70 3.99
CA ARG A 42 5.55 4.58 5.24
C ARG A 42 4.83 5.25 6.40
N GLY A 43 4.55 4.49 7.45
CA GLY A 43 3.90 5.00 8.66
C GLY A 43 2.37 5.04 8.61
N VAL A 44 1.76 4.71 7.46
CA VAL A 44 0.30 4.60 7.31
C VAL A 44 -0.22 3.38 8.08
N LYS A 45 -1.33 3.56 8.78
CA LYS A 45 -2.07 2.45 9.41
C LYS A 45 -3.06 1.90 8.39
N VAL A 46 -3.02 0.59 8.16
CA VAL A 46 -3.91 -0.13 7.25
C VAL A 46 -4.67 -1.22 7.98
N GLU A 47 -5.87 -1.50 7.51
CA GLU A 47 -6.68 -2.61 7.99
C GLU A 47 -6.69 -3.76 6.97
N VAL A 48 -6.61 -4.98 7.47
CA VAL A 48 -6.75 -6.16 6.60
C VAL A 48 -8.23 -6.52 6.41
N THR A 49 -8.61 -6.79 5.16
CA THR A 49 -9.99 -7.11 4.77
C THR A 49 -10.18 -8.57 4.36
N HIS A 50 -9.09 -9.32 4.15
CA HIS A 50 -9.14 -10.70 3.65
C HIS A 50 -9.57 -11.76 4.68
N ARG A 51 -9.64 -11.43 5.99
CA ARG A 51 -9.94 -12.39 7.07
C ARG A 51 -11.41 -12.37 7.53
N GLY A 52 -12.34 -12.02 6.65
CA GLY A 52 -13.77 -11.99 6.97
C GLY A 52 -14.08 -11.00 8.10
N SER A 53 -14.53 -11.51 9.25
CA SER A 53 -14.89 -10.69 10.43
C SER A 53 -13.68 -10.09 11.16
N MET A 54 -12.47 -10.62 10.95
CA MET A 54 -11.28 -10.17 11.68
C MET A 54 -10.60 -8.98 10.96
N ARG A 55 -10.85 -7.76 11.46
CA ARG A 55 -10.25 -6.52 10.93
C ARG A 55 -9.06 -6.05 11.77
N ARG A 56 -7.90 -6.71 11.60
CA ARG A 56 -6.65 -6.29 12.28
C ARG A 56 -6.06 -5.05 11.61
N LYS A 57 -5.48 -4.16 12.42
CA LYS A 57 -4.79 -2.95 11.95
C LYS A 57 -3.28 -3.12 12.10
N TYR A 58 -2.54 -2.76 11.06
CA TYR A 58 -1.08 -2.79 11.03
C TYR A 58 -0.54 -1.44 10.61
N ARG A 59 0.68 -1.12 11.02
CA ARG A 59 1.41 0.05 10.51
C ARG A 59 2.41 -0.40 9.46
N ILE A 60 2.36 0.21 8.29
CA ILE A 60 3.29 -0.12 7.21
C ILE A 60 4.70 0.38 7.56
N PHE A 61 5.65 -0.55 7.63
CA PHE A 61 7.06 -0.25 7.81
C PHE A 61 7.80 -0.12 6.47
N GLY A 62 7.50 -1.01 5.53
CA GLY A 62 8.12 -1.05 4.22
C GLY A 62 7.39 -1.98 3.26
N LEU A 63 7.89 -2.02 2.03
CA LEU A 63 7.42 -2.89 0.95
C LEU A 63 8.50 -3.94 0.66
N THR A 64 8.11 -5.18 0.37
CA THR A 64 9.02 -6.25 -0.06
C THR A 64 9.44 -6.02 -1.52
N SER A 65 10.65 -6.45 -1.88
CA SER A 65 11.12 -6.46 -3.28
C SER A 65 10.72 -7.74 -4.02
N GLN A 66 10.44 -8.80 -3.28
CA GLN A 66 9.97 -10.08 -3.82
C GLN A 66 8.44 -10.10 -3.95
N GLU A 67 7.97 -10.87 -4.92
CA GLU A 67 6.54 -11.10 -5.11
C GLU A 67 5.96 -11.96 -3.99
N THR A 68 4.65 -11.83 -3.72
CA THR A 68 4.00 -12.59 -2.65
C THR A 68 4.13 -14.10 -2.78
N ARG A 69 4.31 -14.62 -4.01
CA ARG A 69 4.50 -16.06 -4.27
C ARG A 69 5.87 -16.59 -3.84
N GLU A 70 6.85 -15.71 -3.71
CA GLU A 70 8.23 -16.06 -3.36
C GLU A 70 8.50 -15.87 -1.85
N LEU A 71 7.59 -15.18 -1.15
CA LEU A 71 7.63 -14.99 0.30
C LEU A 71 7.14 -16.29 0.97
N THR A 72 8.06 -17.20 1.27
CA THR A 72 7.79 -18.47 1.98
C THR A 72 8.38 -18.43 3.37
#